data_AF-A0A9P8BHV5-F1
#
_entry.id   AF-A0A9P8BHV5-F1
#
_cell.length_a   1.000
_cell.length_b   1.000
_cell.length_c   1.000
_cell.angle_alpha   90.00
_cell.angle_beta   90.00
_cell.angle_gamma   90.00
#
_symmetry.space_group_name_H-M   'P 1'
#
loop_
_entity.id
_entity.type
_entity.pdbx_description
1 polymer ?
#
loop_
_entity_poly.entity_id
_entity_poly.type
_entity_poly.pdbx_seq_one_letter_code
_entity_poly.pdbx_strand_id
1 'polypeptide(L)'
;MKGGQADYNFLASETGFHGTLDTLECLRGVPLITLKSVISKTRSPWDYSALASSWLPRVDGTLIKDYPQQSLLSAEFPPIPFIMGNTDNEGTIFSMSSRNVTTDEQFRRYTRLVYLSTATDKEAADLFDYYPANVTQGSPFETGTRGALTPQFKRISALNGDLVFQAPRRLLLDTAKSKRWTYKYRRHKWTPRYARG
;
A
#
# COMPACT_ATOMS: atom_id res chain seq x y z
N MET A 1 16.13 -6.16 9.85
CA MET A 1 14.82 -5.80 9.24
C MET A 1 14.86 -6.08 7.75
N LYS A 2 13.98 -6.95 7.22
CA LYS A 2 13.85 -7.13 5.77
C LYS A 2 13.10 -5.94 5.15
N GLY A 3 13.60 -5.43 4.02
CA GLY A 3 12.89 -4.47 3.17
C GLY A 3 12.96 -2.97 3.56
N GLY A 4 13.69 -2.59 4.62
CA GLY A 4 13.92 -1.18 4.99
C GLY A 4 15.33 -0.66 4.72
N GLN A 5 16.27 -1.54 4.39
CA GLN A 5 17.69 -1.18 4.26
C GLN A 5 17.95 -0.16 3.14
N ALA A 6 17.26 -0.29 2.00
CA ALA A 6 17.41 0.65 0.89
C ALA A 6 16.98 2.07 1.29
N ASP A 7 15.86 2.20 2.01
CA ASP A 7 15.35 3.49 2.49
C ASP A 7 16.29 4.08 3.57
N TYR A 8 16.85 3.26 4.45
CA TYR A 8 17.88 3.69 5.43
C TYR A 8 19.17 4.15 4.76
N ASN A 9 19.67 3.39 3.78
CA ASN A 9 20.88 3.73 3.04
C ASN A 9 20.68 5.05 2.27
N PHE A 10 19.49 5.28 1.70
CA PHE A 10 19.15 6.55 1.08
C PHE A 10 19.28 7.71 2.07
N LEU A 11 18.74 7.60 3.29
CA LEU A 11 18.90 8.63 4.32
C LEU A 11 20.37 8.89 4.67
N ALA A 12 21.15 7.82 4.89
CA ALA A 12 22.57 7.94 5.23
C ALA A 12 23.36 8.61 4.10
N SER A 13 23.08 8.27 2.84
CA SER A 13 23.72 8.89 1.67
C SER A 13 23.36 10.36 1.51
N GLU A 14 22.07 10.71 1.59
CA GLU A 14 21.60 12.09 1.41
C GLU A 14 22.03 13.04 2.55
N THR A 15 22.41 12.48 3.70
CA THR A 15 22.96 13.23 4.84
C THR A 15 24.49 13.23 4.88
N GLY A 16 25.16 12.60 3.91
CA GLY A 16 26.62 12.56 3.80
C GLY A 16 27.31 11.56 4.73
N PHE A 17 26.57 10.63 5.32
CA PHE A 17 27.07 9.64 6.28
C PHE A 17 27.14 8.22 5.73
N HIS A 18 26.97 8.02 4.43
CA HIS A 18 27.17 6.70 3.84
C HIS A 18 28.60 6.20 4.03
N GLY A 19 28.75 5.01 4.62
CA GLY A 19 30.05 4.39 4.88
C GLY A 19 30.75 4.85 6.15
N THR A 20 30.11 5.66 7.00
CA THR A 20 30.63 5.91 8.36
C THR A 20 30.47 4.66 9.24
N LEU A 21 31.31 4.56 10.27
CA LEU A 21 31.36 3.39 11.15
C LEU A 21 30.09 3.23 11.99
N ASP A 22 29.48 4.35 12.41
CA ASP A 22 28.16 4.39 13.06
C ASP A 22 27.25 5.41 12.36
N THR A 23 26.62 4.96 11.27
CA THR A 23 25.68 5.78 10.49
C THR A 23 24.48 6.26 11.31
N LEU A 24 24.06 5.50 12.33
CA LEU A 24 22.88 5.85 13.14
C LEU A 24 23.22 7.00 14.08
N GLU A 25 24.38 6.95 14.73
CA GLU A 25 24.83 8.05 15.58
C GLU A 25 25.03 9.34 14.78
N CYS A 26 25.58 9.24 13.57
CA CYS A 26 25.67 10.41 12.68
C CYS A 26 24.28 10.99 12.35
N LEU A 27 23.29 10.14 12.05
CA LEU A 27 21.92 10.58 11.76
C LEU A 27 21.25 11.29 12.95
N ARG A 28 21.58 10.93 14.20
CA ARG A 28 21.08 11.63 15.40
C ARG A 28 21.60 13.06 15.53
N GLY A 29 22.79 13.34 14.98
CA GLY A 29 23.38 14.68 14.95
C GLY A 29 22.89 15.58 13.81
N VAL A 30 22.10 15.05 12.86
CA VAL A 30 21.62 15.83 11.71
C VAL A 30 20.64 16.92 12.19
N PRO A 31 20.80 18.19 11.77
CA PRO A 31 19.81 19.22 12.04
C PRO A 31 18.42 18.80 11.56
N LEU A 32 17.40 18.99 12.39
CA LEU A 32 16.02 18.56 12.11
C LEU A 32 15.52 19.01 10.72
N ILE A 33 15.82 20.24 10.32
CA ILE A 33 15.42 20.80 9.02
C ILE A 33 16.02 19.99 7.87
N THR A 34 17.30 19.62 7.97
CA THR A 34 17.99 18.79 6.99
C THR A 34 17.39 17.38 6.95
N LEU A 35 17.20 16.75 8.12
CA LEU A 35 16.62 15.40 8.20
C LEU A 35 15.21 15.36 7.62
N LYS A 36 14.36 16.34 7.96
CA LYS A 36 13.01 16.46 7.41
C LYS A 36 13.01 16.64 5.89
N SER A 37 13.91 17.48 5.36
CA SER A 37 14.08 17.68 3.92
C SER A 37 14.44 16.37 3.21
N VAL A 38 15.38 15.59 3.76
CA VAL A 38 15.77 14.29 3.20
C VAL A 38 14.63 13.27 3.28
N ILE A 39 13.96 13.13 4.44
CA ILE A 39 12.82 12.21 4.60
C ILE A 39 11.70 12.54 3.61
N SER A 40 11.47 13.82 3.30
CA SER A 40 10.45 14.25 2.33
C SER A 40 10.69 13.76 0.89
N LYS A 41 11.91 13.31 0.57
CA LYS A 41 12.26 12.71 -0.73
C LYS A 41 12.03 11.20 -0.79
N THR A 42 11.70 10.55 0.33
CA THR A 42 11.42 9.12 0.39
C THR A 42 10.02 8.80 -0.13
N ARG A 43 9.79 7.55 -0.57
CA ARG A 43 8.49 7.11 -1.11
C ARG A 43 7.35 7.36 -0.13
N SER A 44 6.34 8.09 -0.59
CA SER A 44 5.13 8.47 0.14
C SER A 44 3.86 7.86 -0.49
N PRO A 45 2.74 7.75 0.25
CA PRO A 45 1.43 7.39 -0.31
C PRO A 45 0.93 8.28 -1.44
N TRP A 46 1.53 9.47 -1.59
CA TRP A 46 1.17 10.48 -2.58
C TRP A 46 2.08 10.49 -3.80
N ASP A 47 3.07 9.60 -3.87
CA ASP A 47 3.97 9.47 -5.02
C ASP A 47 3.56 8.30 -5.91
N TYR A 48 4.31 8.07 -6.99
CA TYR A 48 4.08 6.95 -7.91
C TYR A 48 4.05 5.58 -7.22
N SER A 49 4.81 5.40 -6.13
CA SER A 49 4.81 4.18 -5.32
C SER A 49 3.51 3.91 -4.56
N ALA A 50 2.61 4.90 -4.45
CA ALA A 50 1.36 4.79 -3.72
C ALA A 50 1.58 4.14 -2.34
N LEU A 51 0.83 3.07 -2.03
CA LEU A 51 0.83 2.41 -0.74
C LEU A 51 2.11 1.61 -0.44
N ALA A 52 3.04 1.46 -1.40
CA ALA A 52 4.38 0.92 -1.16
C ALA A 52 5.34 2.00 -0.60
N SER A 53 4.99 2.54 0.56
CA SER A 53 5.74 3.61 1.24
C SER A 53 7.00 3.11 1.95
N SER A 54 7.95 4.03 2.21
CA SER A 54 9.24 3.69 2.84
C SER A 54 9.08 3.30 4.32
N TRP A 55 8.24 4.05 5.03
CA TRP A 55 8.08 3.99 6.48
C TRP A 55 6.80 3.25 6.86
N LEU A 56 6.92 1.95 7.06
CA LEU A 56 5.84 1.05 7.46
C LEU A 56 6.32 0.14 8.60
N PRO A 57 5.41 -0.42 9.42
CA PRO A 57 5.77 -1.47 10.38
C PRO A 57 6.41 -2.66 9.66
N ARG A 58 7.51 -3.19 10.24
CA ARG A 58 8.27 -4.32 9.67
C ARG A 58 8.64 -5.30 10.78
N VAL A 59 8.83 -6.56 10.41
CA VAL A 59 9.33 -7.60 11.31
C VAL A 59 10.70 -7.22 11.87
N ASP A 60 10.78 -7.14 13.20
CA ASP A 60 11.98 -6.86 13.98
C ASP A 60 12.39 -8.01 14.90
N GLY A 61 11.54 -9.05 15.02
CA GLY A 61 11.80 -10.24 15.84
C GLY A 61 11.52 -10.05 17.33
N THR A 62 11.12 -8.86 17.77
CA THR A 62 10.84 -8.56 19.19
C THR A 62 9.42 -8.02 19.37
N LEU A 63 9.14 -6.80 18.90
CA LEU A 63 7.82 -6.18 18.93
C LEU A 63 6.92 -6.76 17.83
N ILE A 64 7.42 -6.84 16.60
CA ILE A 64 6.74 -7.49 15.47
C ILE A 64 7.54 -8.74 15.14
N LYS A 65 7.11 -9.86 15.73
CA LYS A 65 7.84 -11.14 15.68
C LYS A 65 7.79 -11.81 14.31
N ASP A 66 6.68 -11.70 13.60
CA ASP A 66 6.48 -12.27 12.27
C ASP A 66 5.57 -11.35 11.41
N TYR A 67 5.41 -11.70 10.14
CA TYR A 67 4.49 -11.04 9.24
C TYR A 67 3.07 -11.11 9.80
N PRO A 68 2.30 -9.99 9.80
CA PRO A 68 0.96 -9.97 10.39
C PRO A 68 0.03 -11.06 9.84
N GLN A 69 0.16 -11.42 8.56
CA GLN A 69 -0.62 -12.50 7.96
C GLN A 69 -0.32 -13.87 8.61
N GLN A 70 0.94 -14.14 8.94
CA GLN A 70 1.34 -15.38 9.60
C GLN A 70 0.88 -15.42 11.04
N SER A 71 0.99 -14.31 11.79
CA SER A 71 0.45 -14.25 13.17
C SER A 71 -1.07 -14.44 13.20
N LEU A 72 -1.82 -13.99 12.18
CA LEU A 72 -3.25 -14.28 12.05
C LEU A 72 -3.52 -15.77 11.80
N LEU A 73 -2.81 -16.37 10.86
CA LEU A 73 -2.97 -17.79 10.51
C LEU A 73 -2.55 -18.74 11.64
N SER A 74 -1.53 -18.36 12.41
CA SER A 74 -1.06 -19.09 13.60
C SER A 74 -1.87 -18.81 14.87
N ALA A 75 -2.97 -18.05 14.75
CA ALA A 75 -3.85 -17.68 15.86
C ALA A 75 -3.15 -16.97 17.04
N GLU A 76 -2.12 -16.18 16.74
CA GLU A 76 -1.40 -15.35 17.71
C GLU A 76 -2.09 -13.99 17.96
N PHE A 77 -3.20 -13.73 17.25
CA PHE A 77 -4.02 -12.54 17.49
C PHE A 77 -4.90 -12.74 18.73
N PRO A 78 -4.83 -11.83 19.73
CA PRO A 78 -5.62 -11.96 20.96
C PRO A 78 -7.13 -12.06 20.68
N PRO A 79 -7.88 -12.94 21.37
CA PRO A 79 -9.31 -13.16 21.13
C PRO A 79 -10.18 -12.05 21.75
N ILE A 80 -9.97 -10.81 21.30
CA ILE A 80 -10.70 -9.62 21.76
C ILE A 80 -11.82 -9.32 20.75
N PRO A 81 -13.06 -9.06 21.17
CA PRO A 81 -14.12 -8.64 20.26
C PRO A 81 -13.79 -7.34 19.52
N PHE A 82 -14.08 -7.26 18.22
CA PHE A 82 -13.76 -6.07 17.42
C PHE A 82 -14.79 -5.76 16.33
N ILE A 83 -14.72 -4.52 15.83
CA ILE A 83 -15.41 -4.06 14.62
C ILE A 83 -14.35 -3.60 13.62
N MET A 84 -14.40 -4.10 12.39
CA MET A 84 -13.52 -3.65 11.31
C MET A 84 -14.31 -3.47 10.02
N GLY A 85 -14.15 -2.33 9.36
CA GLY A 85 -14.81 -2.06 8.09
C GLY A 85 -13.92 -1.28 7.14
N ASN A 86 -14.41 -1.12 5.92
CA ASN A 86 -13.75 -0.39 4.85
C ASN A 86 -14.73 0.52 4.12
N THR A 87 -14.21 1.52 3.43
CA THR A 87 -14.95 2.17 2.35
C THR A 87 -15.02 1.25 1.13
N ASP A 88 -16.00 1.45 0.26
CA ASP A 88 -16.10 0.67 -0.99
C ASP A 88 -14.93 0.98 -1.94
N ASN A 89 -14.25 2.13 -1.82
CA ASN A 89 -13.33 2.67 -2.82
C ASN A 89 -12.01 3.20 -2.23
N GLU A 90 -11.41 2.48 -1.27
CA GLU A 90 -10.19 2.90 -0.53
C GLU A 90 -9.03 3.31 -1.45
N GLY A 91 -8.81 2.55 -2.53
CA GLY A 91 -7.64 2.72 -3.40
C GLY A 91 -7.70 3.92 -4.34
N THR A 92 -8.86 4.58 -4.48
CA THR A 92 -9.05 5.67 -5.47
C THR A 92 -8.14 6.86 -5.23
N ILE A 93 -8.00 7.30 -3.97
CA ILE A 93 -7.15 8.45 -3.63
C ILE A 93 -5.66 8.14 -3.84
N PHE A 94 -5.23 6.93 -3.52
CA PHE A 94 -3.83 6.50 -3.64
C PHE A 94 -3.41 6.21 -5.09
N SER A 95 -4.37 6.12 -6.01
CA SER A 95 -4.10 5.88 -7.43
C SER A 95 -4.01 7.17 -8.26
N MET A 96 -4.16 8.33 -7.61
CA MET A 96 -4.05 9.63 -8.28
C MET A 96 -2.64 9.91 -8.83
N SER A 97 -1.61 9.32 -8.21
CA SER A 97 -0.21 9.54 -8.57
C SER A 97 0.33 8.57 -9.63
N SER A 98 -0.50 7.62 -10.10
CA SER A 98 -0.17 6.65 -11.15
C SER A 98 -0.92 6.93 -12.47
N ARG A 99 -1.32 8.18 -12.73
CA ARG A 99 -2.10 8.57 -13.93
C ARG A 99 -1.33 8.49 -15.25
N ASN A 100 -0.01 8.38 -15.20
CA ASN A 100 0.83 8.09 -16.36
C ASN A 100 0.71 6.62 -16.83
N VAL A 101 0.07 5.73 -16.06
CA VAL A 101 -0.21 4.35 -16.44
C VAL A 101 -1.51 4.28 -17.25
N THR A 102 -1.41 3.97 -18.54
CA THR A 102 -2.55 4.03 -19.48
C THR A 102 -2.74 2.75 -20.31
N THR A 103 -1.73 1.88 -20.42
CA THR A 103 -1.83 0.60 -21.17
C THR A 103 -1.79 -0.63 -20.25
N ASP A 104 -2.19 -1.79 -20.77
CA ASP A 104 -2.13 -3.06 -20.02
C ASP A 104 -0.68 -3.42 -19.65
N GLU A 105 0.26 -3.23 -20.58
CA GLU A 105 1.69 -3.44 -20.34
C GLU A 105 2.22 -2.53 -19.22
N GLN A 106 1.88 -1.24 -19.25
CA GLN A 106 2.26 -0.30 -18.21
C GLN A 106 1.65 -0.66 -16.86
N PHE A 107 0.41 -1.18 -16.83
CA PHE A 107 -0.23 -1.67 -15.60
C PHE A 107 0.53 -2.86 -15.01
N ARG A 108 0.91 -3.84 -15.84
CA ARG A 108 1.70 -5.00 -15.39
C ARG A 108 3.07 -4.58 -14.87
N ARG A 109 3.75 -3.68 -15.59
CA ARG A 109 5.04 -3.11 -15.19
C ARG A 109 4.94 -2.34 -13.87
N TYR A 110 3.92 -1.50 -13.73
CA TYR A 110 3.63 -0.74 -12.50
C TYR A 110 3.44 -1.69 -11.31
N THR A 111 2.56 -2.67 -11.45
CA THR A 111 2.22 -3.60 -10.37
C THR A 111 3.42 -4.43 -9.93
N ARG A 112 4.25 -4.87 -10.89
CA ARG A 112 5.52 -5.56 -10.59
C ARG A 112 6.51 -4.69 -9.83
N LEU A 113 6.72 -3.47 -10.31
CA LEU A 113 7.65 -2.55 -9.69
C LEU A 113 7.24 -2.19 -8.25
N VAL A 114 5.95 -1.95 -8.04
CA VAL A 114 5.44 -1.38 -6.78
C VAL A 114 5.12 -2.45 -5.74
N TYR A 115 4.51 -3.58 -6.13
CA TYR A 115 3.96 -4.56 -5.19
C TYR A 115 4.57 -5.96 -5.31
N LEU A 116 5.00 -6.36 -6.50
CA LEU A 116 5.41 -7.75 -6.77
C LEU A 116 6.90 -7.87 -7.13
N SER A 117 7.77 -7.09 -6.49
CA SER A 117 9.20 -7.05 -6.83
C SER A 117 9.95 -8.38 -6.61
N THR A 118 9.34 -9.32 -5.89
CA THR A 118 9.89 -10.66 -5.60
C THR A 118 9.06 -11.80 -6.18
N ALA A 119 7.91 -11.51 -6.82
CA ALA A 119 7.05 -12.55 -7.38
C ALA A 119 7.57 -13.01 -8.74
N THR A 120 7.41 -14.30 -9.01
CA THR A 120 7.65 -14.90 -10.32
C THR A 120 6.60 -14.46 -11.34
N ASP A 121 6.88 -14.65 -12.63
CA ASP A 121 5.91 -14.36 -13.68
C ASP A 121 4.61 -15.16 -13.52
N LYS A 122 4.72 -16.41 -13.08
CA LYS A 122 3.58 -17.28 -12.84
C LYS A 122 2.70 -16.77 -11.68
N GLU A 123 3.30 -16.37 -10.56
CA GLU A 123 2.56 -15.83 -9.42
C GLU A 123 1.88 -14.50 -9.73
N ALA A 124 2.49 -13.68 -10.59
CA ALA A 124 1.91 -12.42 -11.02
C ALA A 124 0.77 -12.59 -12.06
N ALA A 125 0.77 -13.68 -12.83
CA ALA A 125 -0.19 -13.90 -13.91
C ALA A 125 -1.63 -13.94 -13.38
N ASP A 126 -1.88 -14.74 -12.34
CA ASP A 126 -3.21 -14.87 -11.73
C ASP A 126 -3.76 -13.52 -11.26
N LEU A 127 -2.90 -12.67 -10.68
CA LEU A 127 -3.31 -11.33 -10.25
C LEU A 127 -3.82 -10.51 -11.43
N PHE A 128 -3.17 -10.58 -12.59
CA PHE A 128 -3.57 -9.81 -13.76
C PHE A 128 -4.88 -10.28 -14.38
N ASP A 129 -5.25 -11.55 -14.17
CA ASP A 129 -6.53 -12.10 -14.58
C ASP A 129 -7.66 -11.67 -13.62
N TYR A 130 -7.40 -11.61 -12.31
CA TYR A 130 -8.37 -11.13 -11.32
C TYR A 130 -8.69 -9.64 -11.43
N TYR A 131 -7.77 -8.83 -11.96
CA TYR A 131 -8.00 -7.41 -12.23
C TYR A 131 -7.92 -7.17 -13.73
N PRO A 132 -9.00 -7.34 -14.51
CA PRO A 132 -8.98 -7.15 -15.95
C PRO A 132 -8.97 -5.66 -16.35
N ALA A 133 -8.60 -5.38 -17.60
CA ALA A 133 -8.63 -4.02 -18.17
C ALA A 133 -10.05 -3.46 -18.41
N ASN A 134 -11.09 -4.27 -18.20
CA ASN A 134 -12.47 -3.81 -18.32
C ASN A 134 -12.78 -2.75 -17.25
N VAL A 135 -12.88 -1.50 -17.69
CA VAL A 135 -13.09 -0.31 -16.86
C VAL A 135 -14.31 -0.39 -15.93
N THR A 136 -15.32 -1.17 -16.30
CA THR A 136 -16.55 -1.32 -15.50
C THR A 136 -16.35 -2.13 -14.22
N GLN A 137 -15.28 -2.95 -14.14
CA GLN A 137 -14.96 -3.79 -13.00
C GLN A 137 -14.06 -3.12 -11.96
N GLY A 138 -13.45 -1.98 -12.29
CA GLY A 138 -12.54 -1.28 -11.38
C GLY A 138 -13.23 -0.33 -10.39
N SER A 139 -12.44 0.26 -9.48
CA SER A 139 -12.89 1.22 -8.47
C SER A 139 -12.81 2.68 -9.00
N PRO A 140 -13.82 3.56 -8.83
CA PRO A 140 -15.03 3.37 -8.04
C PRO A 140 -15.92 2.25 -8.56
N PHE A 141 -16.30 1.30 -7.69
CA PHE A 141 -17.04 0.11 -8.10
C PHE A 141 -18.50 0.46 -8.41
N GLU A 142 -19.13 -0.34 -9.27
CA GLU A 142 -20.54 -0.19 -9.65
C GLU A 142 -20.89 1.18 -10.27
N THR A 143 -19.92 1.84 -10.93
CA THR A 143 -20.12 3.14 -11.61
C THR A 143 -20.08 3.08 -13.13
N GLY A 144 -20.00 1.87 -13.72
CA GLY A 144 -19.77 1.69 -15.15
C GLY A 144 -18.45 2.33 -15.56
N THR A 145 -18.48 3.21 -16.57
CA THR A 145 -17.30 3.94 -17.06
C THR A 145 -17.00 5.23 -16.28
N ARG A 146 -17.90 5.68 -15.39
CA ARG A 146 -17.71 6.93 -14.62
C ARG A 146 -16.54 6.80 -13.64
N GLY A 147 -15.76 7.86 -13.52
CA GLY A 147 -14.58 7.90 -12.64
C GLY A 147 -13.31 7.31 -13.26
N ALA A 148 -13.32 6.94 -14.54
CA ALA A 148 -12.13 6.52 -15.27
C ALA A 148 -11.27 7.73 -15.67
N LEU A 149 -10.37 8.17 -14.77
CA LEU A 149 -9.44 9.28 -15.06
C LEU A 149 -8.40 8.93 -16.13
N THR A 150 -8.10 7.65 -16.27
CA THR A 150 -7.28 7.04 -17.33
C THR A 150 -7.84 5.65 -17.62
N PRO A 151 -7.44 4.98 -18.73
CA PRO A 151 -7.90 3.61 -19.01
C PRO A 151 -7.57 2.60 -17.89
N GLN A 152 -6.47 2.81 -17.15
CA GLN A 152 -6.05 1.90 -16.05
C GLN A 152 -6.40 2.43 -14.66
N PHE A 153 -6.84 3.69 -14.51
CA PHE A 153 -7.07 4.31 -13.19
C PHE A 153 -8.00 3.47 -12.30
N LYS A 154 -9.13 3.02 -12.86
CA LYS A 154 -10.10 2.23 -12.08
C LYS A 154 -9.56 0.87 -11.68
N ARG A 155 -8.75 0.26 -12.55
CA ARG A 155 -8.11 -1.03 -12.31
C ARG A 155 -7.05 -0.95 -11.20
N ILE A 156 -6.18 0.06 -11.27
CA ILE A 156 -5.18 0.34 -10.22
C ILE A 156 -5.86 0.65 -8.89
N SER A 157 -6.95 1.44 -8.92
CA SER A 157 -7.72 1.78 -7.72
C SER A 157 -8.35 0.56 -7.06
N ALA A 158 -8.87 -0.40 -7.84
CA ALA A 158 -9.37 -1.66 -7.32
C ALA A 158 -8.25 -2.48 -6.69
N LEU A 159 -7.13 -2.65 -7.39
CA LEU A 159 -5.96 -3.40 -6.89
C LEU A 159 -5.43 -2.82 -5.59
N ASN A 160 -5.18 -1.50 -5.54
CA ASN A 160 -4.68 -0.80 -4.35
C ASN A 160 -5.64 -0.93 -3.16
N GLY A 161 -6.95 -0.78 -3.42
CA GLY A 161 -7.98 -0.90 -2.39
C GLY A 161 -8.05 -2.31 -1.80
N ASP A 162 -7.95 -3.32 -2.66
CA ASP A 162 -8.07 -4.71 -2.22
C ASP A 162 -6.81 -5.21 -1.54
N LEU A 163 -5.62 -4.92 -2.09
CA LEU A 163 -4.35 -5.41 -1.57
C LEU A 163 -4.06 -4.93 -0.14
N VAL A 164 -4.32 -3.65 0.14
CA VAL A 164 -3.92 -3.01 1.41
C VAL A 164 -5.05 -2.96 2.42
N PHE A 165 -6.31 -3.00 1.97
CA PHE A 165 -7.45 -2.81 2.86
C PHE A 165 -8.41 -4.01 2.88
N GLN A 166 -8.98 -4.40 1.73
CA GLN A 166 -10.02 -5.43 1.73
C GLN A 166 -9.48 -6.83 2.05
N ALA A 167 -8.37 -7.24 1.44
CA ALA A 167 -7.80 -8.57 1.63
C ALA A 167 -7.31 -8.78 3.08
N PRO A 168 -6.55 -7.85 3.70
CA PRO A 168 -6.19 -7.96 5.12
C PRO A 168 -7.41 -7.99 6.04
N ARG A 169 -8.45 -7.18 5.76
CA ARG A 169 -9.70 -7.23 6.54
C ARG A 169 -10.35 -8.61 6.45
N ARG A 170 -10.47 -9.18 5.24
CA ARG A 170 -11.06 -10.52 5.06
C ARG A 170 -10.23 -11.59 5.78
N LEU A 171 -8.90 -11.56 5.66
CA LEU A 171 -8.04 -12.51 6.36
C LEU A 171 -8.22 -12.48 7.89
N LEU A 172 -8.24 -11.28 8.50
CA LEU A 172 -8.53 -11.14 9.93
C LEU A 172 -9.95 -11.64 10.26
N LEU A 173 -10.93 -11.27 9.44
CA LEU A 173 -12.32 -11.71 9.59
C LEU A 173 -12.53 -13.20 9.29
N ASP A 174 -11.59 -13.92 8.70
CA ASP A 174 -11.72 -15.36 8.49
C ASP A 174 -11.03 -16.10 9.65
N THR A 175 -9.87 -15.62 10.08
CA THR A 175 -9.02 -16.25 11.09
C THR A 175 -9.36 -15.92 12.55
N ALA A 176 -10.01 -14.78 12.81
CA ALA A 176 -10.29 -14.34 14.18
C ALA A 176 -11.22 -15.30 14.95
N LYS A 177 -10.85 -15.64 16.18
CA LYS A 177 -11.61 -16.52 17.08
C LYS A 177 -12.61 -15.78 18.00
N SER A 178 -12.62 -14.45 17.97
CA SER A 178 -13.48 -13.60 18.81
C SER A 178 -14.76 -13.17 18.10
N LYS A 179 -15.71 -12.62 18.85
CA LYS A 179 -16.90 -11.97 18.28
C LYS A 179 -16.46 -10.80 17.39
N ARG A 180 -16.99 -10.75 16.17
CA ARG A 180 -16.56 -9.80 15.15
C ARG A 180 -17.76 -9.24 14.39
N TRP A 181 -17.69 -7.96 14.07
CA TRP A 181 -18.63 -7.28 13.16
C TRP A 181 -17.85 -6.58 12.06
N THR A 182 -18.44 -6.53 10.88
CA THR A 182 -17.85 -5.82 9.74
C THR A 182 -18.87 -4.95 9.04
N TYR A 183 -18.38 -3.87 8.44
CA TYR A 183 -19.21 -2.99 7.63
C TYR A 183 -18.49 -2.61 6.34
N LYS A 184 -19.28 -2.24 5.34
CA LYS A 184 -18.79 -1.63 4.10
C LYS A 184 -19.47 -0.29 3.88
N TYR A 185 -18.69 0.78 3.91
CA TYR A 185 -19.19 2.13 3.78
C TYR A 185 -19.29 2.55 2.30
N ARG A 186 -20.54 2.72 1.83
CA ARG A 186 -20.89 3.02 0.44
C ARG A 186 -21.47 4.42 0.20
N ARG A 187 -21.68 5.21 1.26
CA ARG A 187 -22.23 6.57 1.12
C ARG A 187 -21.18 7.49 0.49
N HIS A 188 -21.63 8.53 -0.21
CA HIS A 188 -20.76 9.52 -0.88
C HIS A 188 -19.89 9.00 -2.03
N LYS A 189 -20.17 7.79 -2.55
CA LYS A 189 -19.50 7.24 -3.75
C LYS A 189 -19.63 8.11 -5.02
N TRP A 190 -20.60 9.02 -5.03
CA TRP A 190 -20.90 9.93 -6.15
C TRP A 190 -20.43 11.36 -5.95
N THR A 191 -20.11 11.76 -4.71
CA THR A 191 -19.62 13.12 -4.44
C THR A 191 -18.11 13.12 -4.61
N PRO A 192 -17.58 13.79 -5.65
CA PRO A 192 -16.13 13.88 -5.80
C PRO A 192 -15.57 14.64 -4.60
N ARG A 193 -14.76 13.99 -3.77
CA ARG A 193 -13.81 14.71 -2.91
C ARG A 193 -12.60 15.09 -3.75
N TYR A 194 -12.82 15.78 -4.86
CA TYR A 194 -11.76 16.62 -5.42
C TYR A 194 -11.73 17.85 -4.51
N ALA A 195 -10.59 18.08 -3.90
CA ALA A 195 -10.34 19.18 -2.99
C ALA A 195 -10.95 20.48 -3.55
N ARG A 196 -11.72 21.19 -2.72
CA ARG A 196 -11.77 22.65 -2.85
C ARG A 196 -10.36 23.12 -2.50
N GLY A 197 -9.55 23.36 -3.53
CA GLY A 197 -8.45 24.32 -3.47
C GLY A 197 -8.99 25.69 -3.84
#